data_AF-A0A1F7NDX8-F1
#
_entry.id   AF-A0A1F7NDX8-F1
#
_cell.length_a   1.000
_cell.length_b   1.000
_cell.length_c   1.000
_cell.angle_alpha   90.00
_cell.angle_beta   90.00
_cell.angle_gamma   90.00
#
_symmetry.space_group_name_H-M   'P 1'
#
loop_
_entity.id
_entity.type
_entity.pdbx_description
1 polymer ?
#
loop_
_entity_poly.entity_id
_entity_poly.type
_entity_poly.pdbx_seq_one_letter_code
_entity_poly.pdbx_strand_id
1 'polypeptide(L)'
;MEIVRIPEAQDLAPEDRKFCDATKAWFRIDFVPKMSRVLLTLPEFGRPYGRSSRRAMADGALRRDTKELIATMVSAINACEY
;
A
#
# COMPACT_ATOMS: atom_id res chain seq x y z
N MET A 1 -20.93 1.79 9.29
CA MET A 1 -20.40 0.69 10.12
C MET A 1 -19.01 0.38 9.60
N GLU A 2 -17.95 0.80 10.29
CA GLU A 2 -16.59 0.36 9.93
C GLU A 2 -16.37 -1.04 10.49
N ILE A 3 -16.18 -2.03 9.60
CA ILE A 3 -15.89 -3.42 9.98
C ILE A 3 -14.40 -3.55 10.40
N VAL A 4 -13.56 -2.58 10.01
CA VAL A 4 -12.13 -2.53 10.32
C VAL A 4 -11.81 -1.13 10.87
N ARG A 5 -11.20 -1.08 12.07
CA ARG A 5 -10.72 0.18 12.66
C ARG A 5 -9.48 0.67 11.90
N ILE A 6 -9.55 1.89 11.38
CA ILE A 6 -8.40 2.54 10.74
C ILE A 6 -7.72 3.43 11.78
N PRO A 7 -6.51 3.10 12.27
CA PRO A 7 -5.82 3.93 13.27
C PRO A 7 -5.32 5.21 12.63
N GLU A 8 -5.29 6.33 13.36
CA GLU A 8 -4.60 7.53 12.88
C GLU A 8 -3.09 7.33 12.91
N ALA A 9 -2.35 8.10 12.11
CA ALA A 9 -0.89 7.94 12.02
C ALA A 9 -0.19 8.15 13.37
N GLN A 10 -0.75 9.02 14.22
CA GLN A 10 -0.29 9.31 15.58
C GLN A 10 -0.60 8.19 16.59
N ASP A 11 -1.53 7.29 16.27
CA ASP A 11 -1.91 6.16 17.13
C ASP A 11 -0.99 4.94 16.93
N LEU A 12 -0.10 4.99 15.93
CA LEU A 12 0.85 3.92 15.62
C LEU A 12 2.04 3.94 16.57
N ALA A 13 2.71 2.79 16.71
CA ALA A 13 3.90 2.70 17.54
C ALA A 13 5.01 3.64 17.01
N PRO A 14 5.80 4.31 17.89
CA PRO A 14 6.84 5.24 17.45
C PRO A 14 7.86 4.62 16.47
N GLU A 15 8.15 3.33 16.64
CA GLU A 15 8.99 2.51 15.77
C GLU A 15 8.46 2.34 14.35
N ASP A 16 7.16 2.53 14.13
CA ASP A 16 6.52 2.44 12.82
C ASP A 16 6.67 3.71 11.97
N ARG A 17 7.09 4.82 12.58
CA ARG A 17 7.30 6.10 11.90
C ARG A 17 8.21 5.98 10.68
N LYS A 18 9.30 5.20 10.78
CA LYS A 18 10.21 4.93 9.65
C LYS A 18 9.51 4.24 8.48
N PHE A 19 8.54 3.36 8.74
CA PHE A 19 7.77 2.68 7.69
C PHE A 19 6.74 3.62 7.07
N CYS A 20 6.12 4.49 7.86
CA CYS A 20 5.26 5.57 7.38
C CYS A 20 6.03 6.51 6.45
N ASP A 21 7.20 6.99 6.87
CA ASP A 21 8.03 7.91 6.09
C ASP A 21 8.54 7.25 4.80
N ALA A 22 8.97 5.99 4.87
CA ALA A 22 9.36 5.22 3.68
C ALA A 22 8.17 5.00 2.72
N THR A 23 6.95 4.88 3.23
CA THR A 23 5.74 4.74 2.40
C THR A 23 5.42 6.04 1.68
N LYS A 24 5.46 7.17 2.40
CA LYS A 24 5.31 8.51 1.82
C LYS A 24 6.33 8.78 0.72
N ALA A 25 7.60 8.49 1.00
CA ALA A 25 8.68 8.66 0.04
C ALA A 25 8.50 7.77 -1.21
N TRP A 26 8.14 6.50 -1.02
CA TRP A 26 7.93 5.56 -2.13
C TRP A 26 6.81 6.00 -3.07
N PHE A 27 5.66 6.38 -2.51
CA PHE A 27 4.49 6.81 -3.31
C PHE A 27 4.52 8.29 -3.70
N ARG A 28 5.49 9.07 -3.20
CA ARG A 28 5.60 10.53 -3.38
C ARG A 28 4.32 11.26 -2.92
N ILE A 29 3.87 10.94 -1.72
CA ILE A 29 2.68 11.52 -1.06
C ILE A 29 3.04 12.05 0.34
N ASP A 30 2.25 12.96 0.89
CA ASP A 30 2.45 13.58 2.20
C ASP A 30 1.67 12.91 3.34
N PHE A 31 0.75 11.99 3.02
CA PHE A 31 -0.06 11.23 3.97
C PHE A 31 0.27 9.73 3.97
N VAL A 32 -0.14 9.01 5.03
CA VAL A 32 0.00 7.54 5.09
C VAL A 32 -1.30 6.89 4.63
N PRO A 33 -1.30 6.06 3.58
CA PRO A 33 -2.50 5.39 3.09
C PRO A 33 -3.20 4.58 4.19
N LYS A 34 -4.54 4.58 4.18
CA LYS A 34 -5.38 3.86 5.17
C LYS A 34 -4.95 2.40 5.31
N MET A 35 -4.74 1.69 4.20
CA MET A 35 -4.27 0.30 4.20
C MET A 35 -2.91 0.15 4.88
N SER A 36 -1.96 1.04 4.60
CA SER A 36 -0.65 1.01 5.26
C SER A 36 -0.76 1.17 6.78
N ARG A 37 -1.65 2.06 7.25
CA ARG A 37 -1.91 2.25 8.69
C ARG A 37 -2.54 1.00 9.33
N VAL A 38 -3.54 0.41 8.66
CA VAL A 38 -4.19 -0.84 9.13
C VAL A 38 -3.18 -1.98 9.21
N LEU A 39 -2.33 -2.16 8.20
CA LEU A 39 -1.34 -3.24 8.19
C LEU A 39 -0.31 -3.12 9.31
N LEU A 40 0.00 -1.91 9.76
CA LEU A 40 0.93 -1.67 10.86
C LEU A 40 0.33 -2.00 12.24
N THR A 41 -0.99 -2.21 12.34
CA THR A 41 -1.59 -2.77 13.57
C THR A 41 -1.20 -4.23 13.81
N LEU A 42 -0.69 -4.91 12.78
CA LEU A 42 -0.13 -6.27 12.84
C LEU A 42 1.34 -6.22 12.38
N PRO A 43 2.27 -5.73 13.22
CA PRO A 43 3.63 -5.38 12.80
C PRO A 43 4.43 -6.56 12.22
N GLU A 44 4.22 -7.77 12.75
CA GLU A 44 4.81 -9.03 12.25
C GLU A 44 4.45 -9.29 10.77
N PHE A 45 3.32 -8.77 10.31
CA PHE A 45 2.89 -8.87 8.92
C PHE A 45 3.16 -7.58 8.13
N GLY A 46 2.75 -6.42 8.65
CA GLY A 46 2.77 -5.15 7.91
C GLY A 46 4.17 -4.71 7.52
N ARG A 47 5.16 -4.90 8.41
CA ARG A 47 6.55 -4.50 8.17
C ARG A 47 7.20 -5.30 7.04
N PRO A 48 7.17 -6.66 7.04
CA PRO A 48 7.68 -7.42 5.90
C PRO A 48 6.83 -7.20 4.64
N TYR A 49 5.49 -7.12 4.77
CA TYR A 49 4.61 -6.84 3.63
C TYR A 49 5.02 -5.59 2.87
N GLY A 50 5.23 -4.46 3.56
CA GLY A 50 5.62 -3.20 2.93
C GLY A 50 6.93 -3.32 2.14
N ARG A 51 7.92 -4.05 2.66
CA ARG A 51 9.19 -4.29 1.95
C ARG A 51 9.01 -5.16 0.73
N SER A 52 8.29 -6.28 0.87
CA SER A 52 8.02 -7.21 -0.22
C SER A 52 7.21 -6.56 -1.34
N SER A 53 6.19 -5.77 -0.99
CA SER A 53 5.36 -5.02 -1.93
C SER A 53 6.20 -4.04 -2.76
N ARG A 54 7.06 -3.23 -2.11
CA ARG A 54 7.96 -2.31 -2.84
C ARG A 54 8.91 -3.05 -3.78
N ARG A 55 9.43 -4.22 -3.37
CA ARG A 55 10.29 -5.05 -4.23
C ARG A 55 9.52 -5.60 -5.44
N ALA A 56 8.29 -6.05 -5.24
CA ALA A 56 7.45 -6.57 -6.33
C ALA A 56 7.03 -5.48 -7.33
N MET A 57 6.95 -4.23 -6.88
CA MET A 57 6.55 -3.07 -7.67
C MET A 57 7.72 -2.18 -8.13
N ALA A 58 8.96 -2.61 -7.93
CA ALA A 58 10.13 -1.86 -8.36
C ALA A 58 10.19 -1.76 -9.90
N ASP A 59 10.86 -0.72 -10.40
CA ASP A 59 11.04 -0.55 -11.84
C ASP A 59 11.70 -1.79 -12.46
N GLY A 60 11.08 -2.30 -13.52
CA GLY A 60 11.53 -3.52 -14.20
C GLY A 60 11.16 -4.84 -13.51
N ALA A 61 10.60 -4.83 -12.29
CA ALA A 61 10.21 -6.07 -11.59
C ALA A 61 8.98 -6.74 -12.21
N LEU A 62 8.03 -5.95 -12.72
CA LEU A 62 6.84 -6.48 -13.39
C LEU A 62 7.15 -6.82 -14.85
N ARG A 63 6.90 -8.08 -15.23
CA ARG A 63 6.94 -8.54 -16.62
C ARG A 63 5.87 -7.83 -17.45
N ARG A 64 6.11 -7.73 -18.76
CA ARG A 64 5.22 -7.05 -19.71
C ARG A 64 3.79 -7.60 -19.67
N ASP A 65 3.64 -8.92 -19.70
CA ASP A 65 2.34 -9.59 -19.66
C ASP A 65 1.56 -9.30 -18.37
N THR A 66 2.24 -9.23 -17.24
CA THR A 66 1.63 -8.84 -15.96
C THR A 66 1.14 -7.39 -16.00
N LYS A 67 1.91 -6.48 -16.61
CA LYS A 67 1.49 -5.08 -16.79
C LYS A 67 0.26 -4.97 -17.70
N GLU A 68 0.21 -5.73 -18.80
CA GLU A 68 -0.92 -5.76 -19.73
C GLU A 68 -2.19 -6.31 -19.06
N LEU A 69 -2.05 -7.34 -18.22
CA LEU A 69 -3.16 -7.88 -17.42
C LEU A 69 -3.70 -6.82 -16.44
N ILE A 70 -2.81 -6.16 -15.68
CA ILE A 70 -3.21 -5.10 -14.73
C ILE A 70 -3.93 -3.96 -15.48
N ALA A 71 -3.38 -3.51 -16.61
CA ALA A 71 -3.98 -2.44 -17.42
C ALA A 71 -5.38 -2.82 -17.90
N THR A 72 -5.55 -4.03 -18.42
CA THR A 72 -6.85 -4.55 -18.87
C THR A 72 -7.88 -4.55 -17.74
N MET A 73 -7.51 -5.05 -16.56
CA MET A 73 -8.42 -5.10 -15.41
C MET A 73 -8.82 -3.71 -14.92
N VAL A 74 -7.86 -2.77 -14.83
CA VAL A 74 -8.13 -1.39 -14.43
C VAL A 74 -9.05 -0.69 -15.44
N SER A 75 -8.81 -0.88 -16.73
CA SER A 75 -9.67 -0.33 -17.79
C SER A 75 -11.09 -0.88 -17.73
N ALA A 76 -11.25 -2.20 -17.50
CA ALA A 76 -12.56 -2.82 -17.40
C ALA A 76 -13.36 -2.29 -16.20
N ILE A 77 -12.71 -2.18 -15.02
CA ILE A 77 -13.37 -1.67 -13.81
C ILE A 77 -13.78 -0.21 -13.98
N ASN A 78 -12.92 0.63 -14.57
CA ASN A 78 -13.22 2.04 -14.79
C ASN A 78 -14.25 2.29 -15.90
N ALA A 79 -14.54 1.30 -16.74
CA ALA A 79 -15.57 1.40 -17.77
C ALA A 79 -16.99 1.11 -17.23
N CYS A 80 -17.12 0.58 -16.01
CA CYS A 80 -18.40 0.36 -15.37
C CYS A 80 -18.94 1.67 -14.77
N GLU A 81 -20.16 2.06 -15.15
CA GLU A 81 -20.91 3.10 -14.44
C GLU A 81 -21.39 2.55 -13.09
N TYR A 82 -21.25 3.35 -12.04
CA TYR A 82 -21.54 3.00 -10.65
C TYR A 82 -22.92 3.47 -10.21
#